data_AF-A0A820NZ95-F1
#
_entry.id   AF-A0A820NZ95-F1
#
_cell.length_a   1.000
_cell.length_b   1.000
_cell.length_c   1.000
_cell.angle_alpha   90.00
_cell.angle_beta   90.00
_cell.angle_gamma   90.00
#
_symmetry.space_group_name_H-M   'P 1'
#
loop_
_entity.id
_entity.type
_entity.pdbx_description
1 polymer ?
#
loop_
_entity_poly.entity_id
_entity_poly.type
_entity_poly.pdbx_seq_one_letter_code
_entity_poly.pdbx_strand_id
1 'polypeptide(L)'
;THGFKQNYETDIIFADNIHKILALAFLESNQVISGFESLCSNLGDEYQSILDYMEDNYIGRLRGRSRRAATFPIIFWNMAARVKNNMHRTNNNIEAWHRK
;
A
#
# COMPACT_ATOMS: atom_id res chain seq x y z
N THR A 1 -20.52 7.43 10.93
CA THR A 1 -19.33 6.81 10.32
C THR A 1 -18.36 6.49 11.43
N HIS A 2 -18.38 5.27 11.97
CA HIS A 2 -17.32 4.82 12.89
C HIS A 2 -16.13 4.48 12.00
N GLY A 3 -15.04 5.24 12.08
CA GLY A 3 -13.85 5.02 11.26
C GLY A 3 -13.05 3.79 11.71
N PHE A 4 -12.18 3.27 10.85
CA PHE A 4 -11.32 2.10 11.14
C PHE A 4 -10.38 2.25 12.34
N LYS A 5 -10.28 3.46 12.91
CA LYS A 5 -9.41 3.76 14.05
C LYS A 5 -9.67 2.84 15.25
N GLN A 6 -10.93 2.64 15.63
CA GLN A 6 -11.25 1.81 16.78
C GLN A 6 -10.79 0.38 16.56
N ASN A 7 -11.14 -0.22 15.41
CA ASN A 7 -10.72 -1.57 15.06
C ASN A 7 -9.19 -1.71 15.02
N TYR A 8 -8.49 -0.71 14.47
CA TYR A 8 -7.03 -0.68 14.44
C TYR A 8 -6.40 -0.65 15.84
N GLU A 9 -7.01 0.04 16.80
CA GLU A 9 -6.49 0.15 18.16
C GLU A 9 -6.86 -1.06 19.04
N THR A 10 -8.00 -1.71 18.79
CA THR A 10 -8.54 -2.76 19.67
C THR A 10 -8.38 -4.18 19.13
N ASP A 11 -8.20 -4.35 17.82
CA ASP A 11 -8.09 -5.66 17.17
C ASP A 11 -6.70 -5.81 16.52
N ILE A 12 -5.89 -6.67 17.14
CA ILE A 12 -4.53 -6.95 16.68
C ILE A 12 -4.49 -7.66 15.33
N ILE A 13 -5.50 -8.48 15.00
CA ILE A 13 -5.61 -9.18 13.72
C ILE A 13 -5.94 -8.16 12.64
N PHE A 14 -6.83 -7.22 12.94
CA PHE A 14 -7.13 -6.11 12.04
C PHE A 14 -5.88 -5.28 11.76
N ALA A 15 -5.17 -4.86 12.79
CA ALA A 15 -3.92 -4.10 12.64
C ALA A 15 -2.86 -4.87 11.83
N ASP A 16 -2.69 -6.17 12.07
CA ASP A 16 -1.76 -7.02 11.31
C ASP A 16 -2.13 -7.09 9.82
N ASN A 17 -3.42 -7.22 9.50
CA ASN A 17 -3.90 -7.22 8.11
C ASN A 17 -3.71 -5.85 7.43
N ILE A 18 -3.89 -4.74 8.15
CA ILE A 18 -3.52 -3.42 7.63
C ILE A 18 -2.01 -3.35 7.35
N HIS A 19 -1.16 -3.88 8.22
CA HIS A 19 0.28 -3.94 7.97
C HIS A 19 0.63 -4.77 6.74
N LYS A 20 -0.06 -5.89 6.48
CA LYS A 20 0.13 -6.67 5.25
C LYS A 20 -0.21 -5.87 3.99
N ILE A 21 -1.28 -5.08 4.03
CA ILE A 21 -1.64 -4.16 2.93
C ILE A 21 -0.53 -3.12 2.72
N LEU A 22 0.00 -2.53 3.81
CA LEU A 22 1.11 -1.57 3.73
C LEU A 22 2.42 -2.24 3.26
N ALA A 23 2.62 -3.52 3.56
CA ALA A 23 3.80 -4.27 3.16
C ALA A 23 3.96 -4.42 1.63
N LEU A 24 2.88 -4.21 0.86
CA LEU A 24 2.92 -4.17 -0.61
C LEU A 24 3.95 -3.16 -1.15
N ALA A 25 4.21 -2.06 -0.42
CA ALA A 25 5.22 -1.07 -0.81
C ALA A 25 6.64 -1.66 -0.89
N PHE A 26 6.89 -2.78 -0.21
CA PHE A 26 8.21 -3.40 -0.14
C PHE A 26 8.36 -4.61 -1.06
N LEU A 27 7.29 -5.04 -1.74
CA LEU A 27 7.38 -6.04 -2.80
C LEU A 27 8.07 -5.45 -4.03
N GLU A 28 8.82 -6.28 -4.76
CA GLU A 28 9.32 -5.89 -6.08
C GLU A 28 8.14 -5.42 -6.96
N SER A 29 8.35 -4.38 -7.76
CA SER A 29 7.24 -3.70 -8.47
C SER A 29 6.39 -4.65 -9.34
N ASN A 30 7.00 -5.72 -9.87
CA ASN A 30 6.32 -6.76 -10.65
C ASN A 30 5.52 -7.77 -9.81
N GLN A 31 5.72 -7.82 -8.48
CA GLN A 31 5.02 -8.69 -7.53
C GLN A 31 3.90 -7.95 -6.77
N VAL A 32 3.82 -6.63 -6.88
CA VAL A 32 2.83 -5.82 -6.15
C VAL A 32 1.40 -6.23 -6.52
N ILE A 33 1.10 -6.42 -7.80
CA ILE A 33 -0.24 -6.77 -8.28
C ILE A 33 -0.65 -8.16 -7.77
N SER A 34 0.21 -9.17 -7.93
CA SER A 34 -0.07 -10.53 -7.46
C SER A 34 -0.18 -10.59 -5.93
N GLY A 35 0.64 -9.81 -5.21
CA GLY A 35 0.53 -9.65 -3.76
C GLY A 35 -0.80 -9.06 -3.33
N PHE A 36 -1.28 -8.03 -4.04
CA PHE A 36 -2.59 -7.44 -3.79
C PHE A 36 -3.74 -8.41 -4.07
N GLU A 37 -3.71 -9.13 -5.18
CA GLU A 37 -4.73 -10.14 -5.53
C GLU A 37 -4.79 -11.28 -4.51
N SER A 38 -3.64 -11.67 -3.94
CA SER A 38 -3.57 -12.61 -2.82
C SER A 38 -4.26 -12.05 -1.57
N LEU A 39 -4.05 -10.77 -1.23
CA LEU A 39 -4.72 -10.15 -0.09
C LEU A 39 -6.25 -10.10 -0.30
N CYS A 40 -6.72 -9.73 -1.49
CA CYS A 40 -8.16 -9.75 -1.80
C CYS A 40 -8.80 -11.14 -1.68
N SER A 41 -8.01 -12.20 -1.88
CA SER A 41 -8.51 -13.59 -1.77
C SER A 41 -8.52 -14.11 -0.34
N ASN A 42 -7.77 -13.48 0.57
CA ASN A 42 -7.55 -13.97 1.94
C ASN A 42 -8.18 -13.08 3.02
N LEU A 43 -8.49 -11.82 2.71
CA LEU A 43 -9.11 -10.88 3.64
C LEU A 43 -10.64 -10.89 3.48
N GLY A 44 -11.34 -10.76 4.61
CA GLY A 44 -12.80 -10.73 4.65
C GLY A 44 -13.41 -9.37 4.24
N ASP A 45 -14.74 -9.35 4.15
CA ASP A 45 -15.54 -8.19 3.72
C ASP A 45 -15.28 -6.93 4.55
N GLU A 46 -14.83 -7.07 5.81
CA GLU A 46 -14.51 -5.95 6.68
C GLU A 46 -13.36 -5.08 6.16
N TYR A 47 -12.51 -5.61 5.27
CA TYR A 47 -11.43 -4.87 4.61
C TYR A 47 -11.82 -4.37 3.21
N GLN A 48 -12.99 -4.73 2.69
CA GLN A 48 -13.35 -4.50 1.28
C GLN A 48 -13.22 -3.03 0.89
N SER A 49 -13.70 -2.11 1.72
CA SER A 49 -13.60 -0.67 1.42
C SER A 49 -12.15 -0.15 1.39
N ILE A 50 -11.24 -0.76 2.15
CA ILE A 50 -9.81 -0.44 2.13
C ILE A 50 -9.17 -1.03 0.87
N LEU A 51 -9.52 -2.27 0.53
CA LEU A 51 -9.05 -2.94 -0.68
C LEU A 51 -9.52 -2.22 -1.94
N ASP A 52 -10.78 -1.78 -2.00
CA ASP A 52 -11.32 -0.98 -3.10
C ASP A 52 -10.58 0.34 -3.24
N TYR A 53 -10.30 1.02 -2.13
CA TYR A 53 -9.53 2.25 -2.13
C TYR A 53 -8.10 2.02 -2.64
N MET A 54 -7.44 0.94 -2.20
CA MET A 54 -6.12 0.56 -2.68
C MET A 54 -6.13 0.21 -4.17
N GLU A 55 -7.15 -0.53 -4.62
CA GLU A 55 -7.31 -0.94 -6.00
C GLU A 55 -7.49 0.28 -6.92
N ASP A 56 -8.40 1.19 -6.59
CA ASP A 56 -8.69 2.35 -7.44
C ASP A 56 -7.52 3.36 -7.48
N ASN A 57 -6.82 3.55 -6.35
CA ASN A 57 -5.83 4.62 -6.24
C ASN A 57 -4.39 4.18 -6.50
N TYR A 58 -4.01 2.94 -6.16
CA TYR A 58 -2.60 2.53 -6.12
C TYR A 58 -2.27 1.34 -7.02
N ILE A 59 -3.21 0.42 -7.24
CA ILE A 59 -3.00 -0.79 -8.05
C ILE A 59 -3.53 -0.64 -9.47
N GLY A 60 -4.70 -0.01 -9.61
CA GLY A 60 -5.51 0.05 -10.81
C GLY A 60 -6.54 -1.08 -10.84
N ARG A 61 -7.80 -0.76 -11.09
CA ARG A 61 -8.89 -1.75 -11.12
C ARG A 61 -8.90 -2.56 -12.42
N LEU A 62 -9.04 -3.88 -12.31
CA LEU A 62 -9.17 -4.76 -13.49
C LEU A 62 -10.55 -4.59 -14.12
N ARG A 63 -10.61 -4.25 -15.41
CA ARG A 63 -11.85 -4.14 -16.19
C ARG A 63 -11.73 -4.98 -17.45
N GLY A 64 -12.28 -6.19 -17.40
CA GLY A 64 -12.14 -7.18 -18.47
C GLY A 64 -10.69 -7.65 -18.61
N ARG A 65 -10.07 -7.41 -19.77
CA ARG A 65 -8.67 -7.81 -20.06
C ARG A 65 -7.63 -6.74 -19.74
N SER A 66 -8.06 -5.53 -19.34
CA SER A 66 -7.17 -4.39 -19.10
C SER A 66 -7.36 -3.81 -17.71
N ARG A 67 -6.27 -3.36 -17.09
CA ARG A 67 -6.31 -2.65 -15.81
C ARG A 67 -6.41 -1.15 -16.07
N ARG A 68 -7.35 -0.47 -15.41
CA ARG A 68 -7.41 1.00 -15.42
C ARG A 68 -6.12 1.55 -14.79
N ALA A 69 -5.60 2.64 -15.32
CA ALA A 69 -4.49 3.36 -14.68
C ALA A 69 -4.89 3.80 -13.26
N ALA A 70 -4.07 3.45 -12.28
CA ALA A 70 -4.19 3.93 -10.90
C ALA A 70 -3.97 5.45 -10.84
N THR A 71 -4.61 6.14 -9.90
CA THR A 71 -4.34 7.55 -9.60
C THR A 71 -2.86 7.78 -9.28
N PHE A 72 -2.26 6.84 -8.55
CA PHE A 72 -0.86 6.83 -8.13
C PHE A 72 -0.19 5.54 -8.59
N PRO A 73 0.43 5.54 -9.78
CA PRO A 73 1.16 4.38 -10.30
C PRO A 73 2.21 3.82 -9.32
N ILE A 74 2.38 2.49 -9.33
CA ILE A 74 3.29 1.71 -8.46
C ILE A 74 4.68 2.32 -8.35
N ILE A 75 5.24 2.79 -9.47
CA ILE A 75 6.59 3.37 -9.54
C ILE A 75 6.79 4.59 -8.62
N PHE A 76 5.72 5.31 -8.25
CA PHE A 76 5.82 6.50 -7.41
C PHE A 76 5.91 6.18 -5.92
N TRP A 77 5.33 5.07 -5.47
CA TRP A 77 5.23 4.74 -4.04
C TRP A 77 5.97 3.45 -3.65
N ASN A 78 6.40 2.64 -4.62
CA ASN A 78 7.16 1.42 -4.35
C ASN A 78 8.53 1.75 -3.75
N MET A 79 8.86 1.03 -2.67
CA MET A 79 10.05 1.21 -1.87
C MET A 79 11.05 0.07 -2.02
N ALA A 80 10.74 -1.01 -2.75
CA ALA A 80 11.59 -2.20 -2.85
C ALA A 80 13.01 -1.89 -3.33
N ALA A 81 13.14 -1.13 -4.42
CA ALA A 81 14.44 -0.70 -4.93
C ALA A 81 15.20 0.20 -3.93
N ARG A 82 14.50 1.05 -3.18
CA ARG A 82 15.12 1.95 -2.19
C ARG A 82 15.64 1.18 -0.98
N VAL A 83 14.88 0.20 -0.50
CA VAL A 83 15.29 -0.69 0.59
C VAL A 83 16.48 -1.55 0.17
N LYS A 84 16.42 -2.16 -1.02
CA LYS A 84 17.49 -3.01 -1.55
C LYS A 84 18.81 -2.26 -1.75
N ASN A 85 18.74 -1.02 -2.22
CA ASN A 85 19.91 -0.18 -2.48
C ASN A 85 20.35 0.64 -1.26
N ASN A 86 19.75 0.41 -0.08
CA ASN A 86 20.01 1.15 1.16
C ASN A 86 19.97 2.69 0.96
N MET A 87 19.15 3.17 0.02
CA MET A 87 19.06 4.57 -0.32
C MET A 87 18.35 5.32 0.81
N HIS A 88 18.81 6.55 1.09
CA HIS A 88 18.23 7.40 2.13
C HIS A 88 16.69 7.45 2.00
N ARG A 89 16.01 7.10 3.10
CA ARG A 89 14.55 6.95 3.16
C ARG A 89 13.77 8.24 2.89
N THR A 90 14.44 9.39 2.88
CA THR A 90 13.84 10.69 2.61
C THR A 90 14.73 11.46 1.64
N ASN A 91 14.17 11.87 0.49
CA ASN A 91 14.76 12.96 -0.31
C ASN A 91 14.56 14.23 0.50
N ASN A 92 15.51 14.49 1.37
CA ASN A 92 15.32 15.49 2.38
C ASN A 92 16.59 16.28 2.57
N ASN A 93 16.98 16.86 1.44
CA ASN A 93 17.88 17.99 1.44
C ASN A 93 17.21 19.24 2.06
N ILE A 94 15.88 19.23 2.28
CA ILE A 94 15.11 20.36 2.81
C ILE A 94 15.10 20.39 4.35
N GLU A 95 14.92 19.28 5.08
CA GLU A 95 15.04 19.28 6.56
C GLU A 95 16.49 19.48 7.02
N ALA A 96 17.49 19.27 6.15
CA ALA A 96 18.88 19.60 6.43
C ALA A 96 19.11 21.14 6.55
N TRP A 97 18.23 21.97 5.98
CA TRP A 97 18.33 23.43 6.04
C TRP A 97 17.71 24.03 7.31
N HIS A 98 16.92 23.26 8.05
CA HIS A 98 16.26 23.71 9.28
C HIS A 98 16.97 23.26 10.57
N ARG A 99 18.18 22.68 10.49
CA ARG A 99 19.07 22.53 11.65
C ARG A 99 19.98 23.75 11.76
N LYS A 100 19.49 24.82 12.37
CA LYS A 100 20.31 25.88 12.96
C LYS A 100 20.15 25.83 14.47
#